data_AF-B9XCI4-F1
#
_entry.id   AF-B9XCI4-F1
#
_cell.length_a   1.000
_cell.length_b   1.000
_cell.length_c   1.000
_cell.angle_alpha   90.00
_cell.angle_beta   90.00
_cell.angle_gamma   90.00
#
_symmetry.space_group_name_H-M   'P 1'
#
loop_
_entity.id
_entity.type
_entity.pdbx_description
1 polymer ?
#
loop_
_entity_poly.entity_id
_entity_poly.type
_entity_poly.pdbx_seq_one_letter_code
_entity_poly.pdbx_strand_id
1 'polypeptide(L)'
;MRTLRRVHTYLGVFFAPLLLFFVLTGWYQTVNHDRLKSPAEAETLLQKLRTVHVDQIYPSEHEVKRPSSRTSFQVLVVTMAIALVVTVLLGIVLAFRSIRNPWPVCAALVLGLLVPVLLLWLGHPH
;
A
#
# COMPACT_ATOMS: atom_id res chain seq x y z
N MET A 1 4.70 23.69 13.33
CA MET A 1 4.38 22.36 13.90
C MET A 1 2.87 22.07 14.04
N ARG A 2 2.03 23.01 14.50
CA ARG A 2 0.58 22.77 14.72
C ARG A 2 -0.20 22.44 13.44
N THR A 3 0.07 23.15 12.34
CA THR A 3 -0.57 22.91 11.03
C THR A 3 -0.17 21.57 10.44
N LEU A 4 1.13 21.24 10.44
CA LEU A 4 1.64 19.97 9.93
C LEU A 4 1.00 18.77 10.65
N ARG A 5 0.86 18.84 11.98
CA ARG A 5 0.17 17.82 12.75
C ARG A 5 -1.30 17.67 12.34
N ARG A 6 -2.00 18.79 12.13
CA ARG A 6 -3.41 18.80 11.72
C ARG A 6 -3.60 18.20 10.32
N VAL A 7 -2.73 18.58 9.38
CA VAL A 7 -2.70 18.05 8.02
C VAL A 7 -2.41 16.55 8.05
N HIS A 8 -1.38 16.12 8.79
CA HIS A 8 -1.04 14.71 8.95
C HIS A 8 -2.21 13.89 9.52
N THR A 9 -2.89 14.38 10.55
CA THR A 9 -4.06 13.69 11.12
C THR A 9 -5.18 13.55 10.08
N TYR A 10 -5.56 14.63 9.38
CA TYR A 10 -6.67 14.54 8.43
C TYR A 10 -6.33 13.72 7.19
N LEU A 11 -5.14 13.90 6.61
CA LEU A 11 -4.69 13.07 5.48
C LEU A 11 -4.54 11.61 5.89
N GLY A 12 -3.97 11.35 7.07
CA GLY A 12 -3.79 9.99 7.58
C GLY A 12 -5.13 9.28 7.76
N VAL A 13 -6.11 9.94 8.37
CA VAL A 13 -7.46 9.39 8.55
C VAL A 13 -8.19 9.21 7.21
N PHE A 14 -8.08 10.17 6.29
CA PHE A 14 -8.69 10.07 4.97
C PHE A 14 -8.14 8.90 4.15
N PHE A 15 -6.82 8.69 4.12
CA PHE A 15 -6.21 7.60 3.37
C PHE A 15 -6.20 6.26 4.11
N ALA A 16 -6.48 6.23 5.42
CA ALA A 16 -6.41 5.02 6.22
C ALA A 16 -7.22 3.83 5.67
N PRO A 17 -8.49 3.97 5.24
CA PRO A 17 -9.26 2.85 4.69
C PRO A 17 -8.59 2.25 3.45
N LEU A 18 -8.07 3.11 2.58
CA LEU A 18 -7.41 2.70 1.34
C LEU A 18 -6.05 2.05 1.62
N LEU A 19 -5.27 2.60 2.54
CA LEU A 19 -4.00 2.00 2.99
C LEU A 19 -4.22 0.63 3.62
N LEU A 20 -5.26 0.48 4.44
CA LEU A 20 -5.64 -0.82 5.00
C LEU A 20 -6.04 -1.80 3.89
N PHE A 21 -6.87 -1.39 2.94
CA PHE A 21 -7.23 -2.22 1.80
C PHE A 21 -5.97 -2.68 1.02
N PHE A 22 -5.13 -1.72 0.59
CA PHE A 22 -3.92 -2.01 -0.18
C PHE A 22 -2.96 -2.93 0.55
N VAL A 23 -2.69 -2.68 1.83
CA VAL A 23 -1.72 -3.48 2.57
C VAL A 23 -2.26 -4.89 2.82
N LEU A 24 -3.55 -5.01 3.19
CA LEU A 24 -4.21 -6.29 3.47
C LEU A 24 -4.36 -7.16 2.22
N THR A 25 -4.60 -6.58 1.05
CA THR A 25 -4.62 -7.34 -0.21
C THR A 25 -3.22 -7.55 -0.79
N GLY A 26 -2.32 -6.60 -0.60
CA GLY A 26 -0.98 -6.60 -1.20
C GLY A 26 -0.02 -7.61 -0.59
N TRP A 27 -0.07 -7.84 0.73
CA TRP A 27 0.73 -8.92 1.35
C TRP A 27 0.28 -10.29 0.85
N TYR A 28 -1.03 -10.49 0.65
CA TYR A 28 -1.57 -11.73 0.10
C TYR A 28 -1.09 -11.97 -1.33
N GLN A 29 -1.12 -10.94 -2.19
CA GLN A 29 -0.61 -11.00 -3.57
C GLN A 29 0.91 -11.24 -3.63
N THR A 30 1.66 -10.74 -2.64
CA THR A 30 3.11 -10.97 -2.50
C THR A 30 3.42 -12.45 -2.28
N VAL A 31 2.63 -13.11 -1.42
CA VAL A 31 2.85 -14.53 -1.06
C VAL A 31 2.22 -15.48 -2.09
N ASN A 32 1.07 -15.12 -2.66
CA ASN A 32 0.33 -15.91 -3.65
C ASN A 32 0.53 -15.33 -5.04
N HIS A 33 1.71 -15.61 -5.60
CA HIS A 33 2.18 -15.02 -6.84
C HIS A 33 1.71 -15.83 -8.07
N ASP A 34 0.57 -15.47 -8.65
CA ASP A 34 0.09 -16.06 -9.91
C ASP A 34 0.49 -15.16 -11.09
N ARG A 35 1.64 -15.43 -11.72
CA ARG A 35 2.10 -14.63 -12.87
C ARG A 35 2.71 -15.45 -14.00
N LEU A 36 2.36 -15.04 -15.23
CA LEU A 36 2.59 -15.72 -16.51
C LEU A 36 3.63 -15.04 -17.43
N LYS A 37 4.42 -14.04 -16.96
CA LYS A 37 5.35 -13.26 -17.81
C LYS A 37 6.77 -13.17 -17.27
N SER A 38 7.75 -13.20 -18.19
CA SER A 38 9.19 -13.18 -17.91
C SER A 38 9.71 -11.76 -17.57
N PRO A 39 10.50 -11.57 -16.49
CA PRO A 39 11.02 -10.28 -16.04
C PRO A 39 12.26 -9.75 -16.79
N ALA A 40 12.68 -10.38 -17.90
CA ALA A 40 13.99 -10.16 -18.54
C ALA A 40 14.15 -8.88 -19.40
N GLU A 41 13.15 -7.98 -19.44
CA GLU A 41 13.12 -6.84 -20.39
C GLU A 41 13.32 -5.46 -19.72
N ALA A 42 13.76 -5.42 -18.45
CA ALA A 42 13.87 -4.15 -17.71
C ALA A 42 15.18 -3.39 -18.01
N GLU A 43 15.16 -2.51 -19.01
CA GLU A 43 16.32 -1.70 -19.41
C GLU A 43 16.48 -0.43 -18.56
N THR A 44 15.37 0.25 -18.26
CA THR A 44 15.35 1.55 -17.55
C THR A 44 15.24 1.40 -16.02
N LEU A 45 15.67 2.42 -15.27
CA LEU A 45 15.53 2.45 -13.80
C LEU A 45 14.07 2.26 -13.34
N LEU A 46 13.11 2.88 -14.05
CA LEU A 46 11.69 2.75 -13.73
C LEU A 46 11.19 1.32 -13.95
N GLN A 47 11.62 0.67 -15.04
CA GLN A 47 11.31 -0.73 -15.28
C GLN A 47 11.93 -1.63 -14.20
N LYS A 48 13.17 -1.36 -13.78
CA LYS A 48 13.82 -2.12 -12.71
C LYS A 48 13.08 -1.99 -11.38
N LEU A 49 12.68 -0.78 -10.99
CA LEU A 49 11.87 -0.55 -9.79
C LEU A 49 10.51 -1.26 -9.87
N ARG A 50 9.88 -1.25 -11.05
CA ARG A 50 8.63 -1.98 -11.30
C ARG A 50 8.82 -3.49 -11.15
N THR A 51 9.89 -4.06 -11.72
CA THR A 51 10.21 -5.49 -11.59
C THR A 51 10.45 -5.87 -10.13
N VAL A 52 11.18 -5.06 -9.36
CA VAL A 52 11.35 -5.33 -7.92
C VAL A 52 10.02 -5.24 -7.17
N HIS A 53 9.19 -4.24 -7.48
CA HIS A 53 7.91 -4.03 -6.80
C HIS A 53 6.86 -5.10 -7.12
N VAL A 54 6.80 -5.54 -8.37
CA VAL A 54 5.80 -6.50 -8.86
C VAL A 54 6.31 -7.92 -8.76
N ASP A 55 7.54 -8.20 -9.22
CA ASP A 55 8.09 -9.55 -9.36
C ASP A 55 8.97 -9.98 -8.19
N GLN A 56 9.38 -9.04 -7.32
CA GLN A 56 10.19 -9.30 -6.11
C GLN A 56 11.55 -9.92 -6.42
N ILE A 57 12.05 -9.62 -7.60
CA ILE A 57 13.22 -10.20 -8.25
C ILE A 57 14.11 -9.03 -8.64
N TYR A 58 15.42 -9.16 -8.43
CA TYR A 58 16.35 -8.06 -8.73
C TYR A 58 16.87 -8.20 -10.16
N PRO A 59 16.34 -7.43 -11.13
CA PRO A 59 16.60 -7.65 -12.55
C PRO A 59 18.09 -7.59 -12.85
N SER A 60 18.68 -8.77 -13.06
CA SER A 60 20.09 -8.97 -13.35
C SER A 60 20.28 -10.14 -14.31
N GLU A 61 21.31 -10.05 -15.16
CA GLU A 61 21.75 -11.11 -16.09
C GLU A 61 21.93 -12.48 -15.39
N HIS A 62 22.30 -12.45 -14.10
CA HIS A 62 22.53 -13.63 -13.28
C HIS A 62 21.25 -14.36 -12.87
N GLU A 63 20.13 -13.64 -12.70
CA GLU A 63 18.85 -14.24 -12.31
C GLU A 63 18.19 -15.03 -13.45
N VAL A 64 18.53 -14.74 -14.71
CA VAL A 64 18.14 -15.59 -15.86
C VAL A 64 18.73 -16.99 -15.76
N LYS A 65 19.92 -17.12 -15.15
CA LYS A 65 20.66 -18.40 -15.03
C LYS A 65 20.45 -19.09 -13.68
N ARG A 66 20.20 -18.34 -12.60
CA ARG A 66 19.91 -18.88 -11.26
C ARG A 66 18.84 -18.01 -10.58
N PRO A 67 17.58 -18.47 -10.50
CA PRO A 67 16.54 -17.70 -9.84
C PRO A 67 16.86 -17.53 -8.35
N SER A 68 16.85 -16.29 -7.89
CA SER A 68 17.10 -15.96 -6.49
C SER A 68 15.91 -16.35 -5.61
N SER A 69 16.17 -16.72 -4.36
CA SER A 69 15.11 -17.05 -3.40
C SER A 69 14.37 -15.77 -2.99
N ARG A 70 13.11 -15.65 -3.38
CA ARG A 70 12.21 -14.53 -3.03
C ARG A 70 11.76 -14.53 -1.57
N THR A 71 11.93 -15.64 -0.88
CA THR A 71 11.40 -15.89 0.47
C THR A 71 11.83 -14.83 1.48
N SER A 72 13.10 -14.39 1.44
CA SER A 72 13.60 -13.35 2.35
C SER A 72 12.90 -12.01 2.15
N PHE A 73 12.65 -11.64 0.89
CA PHE A 73 11.91 -10.43 0.54
C PHE A 73 10.43 -10.54 0.93
N GLN A 74 9.81 -11.70 0.72
CA GLN A 74 8.42 -11.94 1.14
C GLN A 74 8.24 -11.79 2.66
N VAL A 75 9.15 -12.35 3.47
CA VAL A 75 9.14 -12.20 4.94
C VAL A 75 9.25 -10.73 5.34
N LEU A 76 10.14 -9.98 4.68
CA LEU A 76 10.28 -8.54 4.91
C LEU A 76 8.97 -7.80 4.59
N VAL A 77 8.35 -8.08 3.44
CA VAL A 77 7.10 -7.44 3.01
C VAL A 77 5.94 -7.77 3.95
N VAL A 78 5.81 -9.02 4.41
CA VAL A 78 4.78 -9.41 5.38
C VAL A 78 4.99 -8.71 6.72
N THR A 79 6.23 -8.64 7.20
CA THR A 79 6.57 -7.94 8.45
C THR A 79 6.24 -6.45 8.33
N MET A 80 6.62 -5.82 7.22
CA MET A 80 6.30 -4.43 6.90
C MET A 80 4.79 -4.21 6.84
N ALA A 81 4.04 -5.11 6.21
CA ALA A 81 2.59 -5.04 6.11
C ALA A 81 1.93 -5.05 7.50
N ILE A 82 2.33 -5.98 8.37
CA ILE A 82 1.84 -6.05 9.76
C ILE A 82 2.15 -4.74 10.51
N ALA A 83 3.40 -4.26 10.43
CA ALA A 83 3.81 -3.03 11.09
C ALA A 83 3.02 -1.80 10.59
N LEU A 84 2.75 -1.72 9.28
CA LEU A 84 1.96 -0.64 8.69
C LEU A 84 0.50 -0.71 9.13
N VAL A 85 -0.13 -1.89 9.15
CA VAL A 85 -1.51 -2.06 9.67
C VAL A 85 -1.59 -1.54 11.10
N VAL A 86 -0.68 -1.97 11.97
CA VAL A 86 -0.64 -1.52 13.37
C VAL A 86 -0.48 0.01 13.44
N THR A 87 0.42 0.57 12.64
CA THR A 87 0.65 2.02 12.60
C THR A 87 -0.58 2.81 12.16
N VAL A 88 -1.30 2.33 11.13
CA VAL A 88 -2.53 2.98 10.65
C VAL A 88 -3.63 2.90 11.72
N LEU A 89 -3.83 1.75 12.35
CA LEU A 89 -4.82 1.59 13.42
C LEU A 89 -4.52 2.51 14.62
N LEU A 90 -3.25 2.57 15.05
CA LEU A 90 -2.82 3.52 16.08
C LEU A 90 -3.07 4.97 15.66
N GLY A 91 -2.77 5.32 14.40
CA GLY A 91 -3.05 6.65 13.85
C GLY A 91 -4.53 7.03 13.92
N ILE A 92 -5.43 6.11 13.57
CA ILE A 92 -6.88 6.31 13.69
C ILE A 92 -7.28 6.52 15.15
N VAL A 93 -6.84 5.66 16.07
CA VAL A 93 -7.15 5.78 17.51
C VAL A 93 -6.67 7.12 18.07
N LEU A 94 -5.45 7.52 17.73
CA LEU A 94 -4.89 8.80 18.15
C LEU A 94 -5.64 9.99 17.56
N ALA A 95 -6.15 9.90 16.32
CA ALA A 95 -6.95 10.95 15.71
C ALA A 95 -8.24 11.22 16.48
N PHE A 96 -8.96 10.15 16.86
CA PHE A 96 -10.16 10.26 17.69
C PHE A 96 -9.87 10.78 19.10
N ARG A 97 -8.74 10.37 19.70
CA ARG A 97 -8.37 10.80 21.04
C ARG A 97 -7.87 12.26 21.09
N SER A 98 -7.28 12.76 20.01
CA SER A 98 -6.64 14.08 19.98
C SER A 98 -7.62 15.23 19.70
N ILE A 99 -8.76 14.98 19.06
CA ILE A 99 -9.69 16.01 18.60
C ILE A 99 -10.93 16.04 19.50
N ARG A 100 -11.31 17.24 19.97
CA ARG A 100 -12.47 17.45 20.85
C ARG A 100 -13.82 17.10 20.20
N ASN A 101 -13.93 17.29 18.89
CA ASN A 101 -15.11 16.93 18.09
C ASN A 101 -14.72 15.83 17.08
N PRO A 102 -15.27 14.60 17.18
CA PRO A 102 -14.91 13.49 16.30
C PRO A 102 -15.52 13.58 14.90
N TRP A 103 -16.53 14.45 14.68
CA TRP A 103 -17.24 14.54 13.40
C TRP A 103 -16.34 14.71 12.17
N PRO A 104 -15.32 15.60 12.18
CA PRO A 104 -14.40 15.73 11.05
C PRO A 104 -13.57 14.47 10.78
N VAL A 105 -13.24 13.70 11.83
CA VAL A 105 -12.51 12.44 11.70
C VAL A 105 -13.41 11.37 11.07
N CYS A 106 -14.65 11.24 11.53
CA CYS A 106 -15.64 10.35 10.94
C CYS A 106 -15.91 10.71 9.46
N ALA A 107 -16.11 12.00 9.16
CA ALA A 107 -16.31 12.47 7.80
C ALA A 107 -15.10 12.12 6.90
N ALA A 108 -13.87 12.32 7.39
CA ALA A 108 -12.66 11.96 6.65
C ALA A 108 -12.55 10.45 6.38
N LEU A 109 -12.86 9.58 7.36
CA LEU A 109 -12.89 8.12 7.16
C LEU A 109 -13.92 7.70 6.11
N VAL A 110 -15.14 8.23 6.23
CA VAL A 110 -16.23 7.91 5.29
C VAL A 110 -15.87 8.38 3.89
N LEU A 111 -15.37 9.61 3.74
CA LEU A 111 -14.90 10.11 2.45
C LEU A 111 -13.74 9.28 1.89
N GLY A 112 -12.82 8.82 2.74
CA GLY A 112 -11.72 7.94 2.38
C GLY A 112 -12.16 6.60 1.78
N LEU A 113 -13.34 6.11 2.17
CA LEU A 113 -13.97 4.92 1.59
C LEU A 113 -14.79 5.25 0.34
N LEU A 114 -15.58 6.33 0.38
CA LEU A 114 -16.51 6.69 -0.68
C LEU A 114 -15.81 7.18 -1.94
N VAL A 115 -14.76 7.99 -1.82
CA VAL A 115 -14.07 8.59 -2.97
C VAL A 115 -13.50 7.53 -3.93
N PRO A 116 -12.74 6.52 -3.47
CA PRO A 116 -12.27 5.45 -4.35
C PRO A 116 -13.42 4.67 -5.01
N VAL A 117 -14.49 4.37 -4.27
CA VAL A 117 -15.66 3.63 -4.79
C VAL A 117 -16.36 4.43 -5.88
N LEU A 118 -16.59 5.73 -5.67
CA LEU A 118 -17.17 6.64 -6.66
C LEU A 118 -16.30 6.74 -7.91
N LEU A 119 -14.99 6.88 -7.76
CA LEU A 119 -14.07 6.96 -8.90
C LEU A 119 -14.08 5.67 -9.73
N LEU A 120 -14.13 4.50 -9.09
CA LEU A 120 -14.27 3.22 -9.78
C LEU A 120 -15.61 3.10 -10.50
N TRP A 121 -16.70 3.54 -9.87
CA TRP A 121 -18.03 3.52 -10.46
C TRP A 121 -18.13 4.42 -11.70
N LEU A 122 -17.59 5.64 -11.63
CA LEU A 122 -17.55 6.57 -12.77
C LEU A 122 -16.65 6.08 -13.92
N GLY A 123 -15.64 5.26 -13.62
CA GLY A 123 -14.75 4.67 -14.61
C GLY A 123 -15.31 3.44 -15.32
N HIS A 124 -16.48 2.93 -14.92
CA HIS A 124 -17.09 1.76 -15.53
C HIS A 124 -17.68 2.13 -16.91
N PRO A 125 -17.17 1.59 -18.04
CA PRO A 125 -17.78 1.82 -19.34
C PRO A 125 -19.20 1.22 -19.37
N HIS A 126 -20.17 2.00 -19.84
CA HIS A 126 -21.56 1.55 -20.04
C HIS A 126 -21.71 0.65 -21.27
#